data_AF-A0A7C1PKV3-F1
#
_entry.id   AF-A0A7C1PKV3-F1
#
_cell.length_a   1.000
_cell.length_b   1.000
_cell.length_c   1.000
_cell.angle_alpha   90.00
_cell.angle_beta   90.00
_cell.angle_gamma   90.00
#
_symmetry.space_group_name_H-M   'P 1'
#
loop_
_entity.id
_entity.type
_entity.pdbx_description
1 polymer ?
#
loop_
_entity_poly.entity_id
_entity_poly.type
_entity_poly.pdbx_seq_one_letter_code
_entity_poly.pdbx_strand_id
1 'polypeptide(L)'
;AYYLEALSSEKDQSLYSGLRVLAYRVAVIYAKSVLVIVAAVTNWFMGFGLGGITMLALYLFHLLYLRGTDKPDMFLQKGMDKIIRLKLNTRFYKEAFSTYLMQDRVYLVLSFIVLYKLGDEILFSMNTPFLLRELGMTKAQLGWVSGILGTVFAIAGSLWGGKWISSRGLKRAIWPITLIMNATILAYALLAWNKPDPSTTGGLALIALINCYEQVAAGLGTAVLIVFLMNRCQPDYKAAHYAVGSAIMSLGGTMMGGFGGVFVENFGYLNLFLLGFLSSIPSMILLFWVPMTPRGQRE
;
A
#
# COMPACT_ATOMS: atom_id res chain seq x y z
N ALA A 1 12.56 -13.82 -4.66
CA ALA A 1 13.42 -14.93 -4.26
C ALA A 1 14.26 -15.40 -5.44
N TYR A 2 13.65 -15.86 -6.54
CA TYR A 2 14.38 -16.39 -7.72
C TYR A 2 15.49 -15.48 -8.27
N TYR A 3 15.24 -14.17 -8.47
CA TYR A 3 16.28 -13.26 -9.03
C TYR A 3 17.47 -12.98 -8.10
N LEU A 4 17.28 -13.07 -6.77
CA LEU A 4 18.35 -12.88 -5.80
C LEU A 4 19.30 -14.09 -5.74
N GLU A 5 18.80 -15.26 -6.15
CA GLU A 5 19.56 -16.52 -6.16
C GLU A 5 20.07 -16.89 -7.56
N ALA A 6 19.41 -16.40 -8.63
CA ALA A 6 19.77 -16.69 -10.02
C ALA A 6 20.78 -15.70 -10.63
N LEU A 7 20.90 -14.48 -10.08
CA LEU A 7 21.85 -13.47 -10.56
C LEU A 7 23.05 -13.41 -9.62
N SER A 8 24.25 -13.61 -10.15
CA SER A 8 25.50 -13.66 -9.37
C SER A 8 26.09 -12.27 -9.05
N SER A 9 25.68 -11.23 -9.78
CA SER A 9 26.20 -9.87 -9.65
C SER A 9 25.26 -9.00 -8.81
N GLU A 10 25.78 -8.34 -7.77
CA GLU A 10 25.01 -7.36 -6.95
C GLU A 10 24.44 -6.22 -7.80
N LYS A 11 25.18 -5.81 -8.85
CA LYS A 11 24.73 -4.78 -9.80
C LYS A 11 23.47 -5.23 -10.55
N ASP A 12 23.42 -6.48 -10.98
CA ASP A 12 22.25 -7.02 -11.69
C ASP A 12 21.10 -7.24 -10.72
N GLN A 13 21.34 -7.75 -9.52
CA GLN A 13 20.31 -7.90 -8.48
C GLN A 13 19.64 -6.55 -8.15
N SER A 14 20.42 -5.47 -8.03
CA SER A 14 19.88 -4.12 -7.80
C SER A 14 19.04 -3.62 -8.99
N LEU A 15 19.51 -3.80 -10.23
CA LEU A 15 18.80 -3.40 -11.45
C LEU A 15 17.45 -4.14 -11.60
N TYR A 16 17.45 -5.47 -11.44
CA TYR A 16 16.23 -6.29 -11.54
C TYR A 16 15.23 -6.00 -10.43
N SER A 17 15.70 -5.65 -9.23
CA SER A 17 14.81 -5.20 -8.16
C SER A 17 14.06 -3.92 -8.55
N GLY A 18 14.72 -2.99 -9.26
CA GLY A 18 14.10 -1.79 -9.81
C GLY A 18 13.10 -2.09 -10.93
N LEU A 19 13.47 -2.96 -11.89
CA LEU A 19 12.58 -3.39 -12.97
C LEU A 19 11.30 -4.04 -12.47
N ARG A 20 11.38 -4.86 -11.41
CA ARG A 20 10.20 -5.49 -10.79
C ARG A 20 9.24 -4.45 -10.22
N VAL A 21 9.77 -3.44 -9.53
CA VAL A 21 8.97 -2.34 -8.99
C VAL A 21 8.33 -1.56 -10.12
N LEU A 22 9.07 -1.27 -11.19
CA LEU A 22 8.55 -0.59 -12.38
C LEU A 22 7.40 -1.39 -13.02
N ALA A 23 7.59 -2.69 -13.25
CA ALA A 23 6.57 -3.57 -13.82
C ALA A 23 5.29 -3.59 -12.95
N TYR A 24 5.44 -3.65 -11.62
CA TYR A 24 4.32 -3.55 -10.70
C TYR A 24 3.59 -2.19 -10.84
N ARG A 25 4.31 -1.07 -10.94
CA ARG A 25 3.69 0.25 -11.14
C ARG A 25 2.95 0.35 -12.47
N VAL A 26 3.52 -0.19 -13.55
CA VAL A 26 2.84 -0.26 -14.86
C VAL A 26 1.55 -1.08 -14.75
N ALA A 27 1.59 -2.23 -14.07
CA ALA A 27 0.40 -3.05 -13.86
C ALA A 27 -0.69 -2.32 -13.06
N VAL A 28 -0.31 -1.56 -12.03
CA VAL A 28 -1.26 -0.74 -11.25
C VAL A 28 -1.91 0.35 -12.11
N ILE A 29 -1.13 1.07 -12.94
CA ILE A 29 -1.67 2.07 -13.87
C ILE A 29 -2.62 1.42 -14.86
N TYR A 30 -2.23 0.29 -15.44
CA TYR A 30 -3.08 -0.46 -16.36
C TYR A 30 -4.43 -0.84 -15.72
N ALA A 31 -4.40 -1.40 -14.52
CA ALA A 31 -5.60 -1.83 -13.81
C ALA A 31 -6.50 -0.66 -13.39
N LYS A 32 -5.93 0.40 -12.82
CA LYS A 32 -6.69 1.56 -12.31
C LYS A 32 -7.13 2.55 -13.40
N SER A 33 -6.52 2.51 -14.58
CA SER A 33 -6.83 3.42 -15.68
C SER A 33 -7.41 2.72 -16.88
N VAL A 34 -6.65 1.86 -17.55
CA VAL A 34 -7.09 1.25 -18.82
C VAL A 34 -8.36 0.42 -18.62
N LEU A 35 -8.37 -0.48 -17.64
CA LEU A 35 -9.55 -1.32 -17.37
C LEU A 35 -10.76 -0.48 -16.90
N VAL A 36 -10.52 0.55 -16.09
CA VAL A 36 -11.58 1.44 -15.59
C VAL A 36 -12.15 2.31 -16.70
N ILE A 37 -11.32 2.84 -17.61
CA ILE A 37 -11.75 3.62 -18.78
C ILE A 37 -12.55 2.73 -19.73
N VAL A 38 -12.11 1.49 -19.97
CA VAL A 38 -12.90 0.54 -20.76
C VAL A 38 -14.26 0.29 -20.10
N ALA A 39 -14.30 0.07 -18.78
CA ALA A 39 -15.54 -0.05 -18.03
C ALA A 39 -16.38 1.24 -17.99
N ALA A 40 -15.76 2.39 -18.26
CA ALA A 40 -16.41 3.69 -18.39
C ALA A 40 -17.15 3.84 -19.71
N VAL A 41 -16.50 3.52 -20.82
CA VAL A 41 -17.06 3.67 -22.17
C VAL A 41 -17.94 2.49 -22.58
N THR A 42 -17.80 1.34 -21.91
CA THR A 42 -18.63 0.15 -22.12
C THR A 42 -19.39 -0.22 -20.83
N ASN A 43 -18.94 -1.22 -20.09
CA ASN A 43 -19.50 -1.68 -18.83
C ASN A 43 -18.46 -2.48 -18.03
N TRP A 44 -18.77 -2.80 -16.77
CA TRP A 44 -17.85 -3.55 -15.90
C TRP A 44 -17.51 -4.95 -16.43
N PHE A 45 -18.44 -5.62 -17.11
CA PHE A 45 -18.19 -6.93 -17.71
C PHE A 45 -17.06 -6.88 -18.74
N MET A 46 -17.08 -5.88 -19.63
CA MET A 46 -16.01 -5.67 -20.61
C MET A 46 -14.68 -5.27 -19.97
N GLY A 47 -14.71 -4.43 -18.93
CA GLY A 47 -13.50 -4.06 -18.18
C GLY A 47 -12.83 -5.27 -17.51
N PHE A 48 -13.61 -6.10 -16.82
CA PHE A 48 -13.11 -7.36 -16.24
C PHE A 48 -12.73 -8.39 -17.30
N GLY A 49 -13.48 -8.47 -18.41
CA GLY A 49 -13.17 -9.34 -19.55
C GLY A 49 -11.81 -9.02 -20.16
N LEU A 50 -11.51 -7.74 -20.39
CA LEU A 50 -10.19 -7.29 -20.87
C LEU A 50 -9.07 -7.63 -19.87
N GLY A 51 -9.32 -7.47 -18.57
CA GLY A 51 -8.40 -7.90 -17.52
C GLY A 51 -8.12 -9.41 -17.59
N GLY A 52 -9.17 -10.22 -17.77
CA GLY A 52 -9.06 -11.66 -17.96
C GLY A 52 -8.26 -12.04 -19.20
N ILE A 53 -8.51 -11.39 -20.34
CA ILE A 53 -7.74 -11.59 -21.58
C ILE A 53 -6.27 -11.25 -21.38
N THR A 54 -5.98 -10.18 -20.66
CA THR A 54 -4.60 -9.76 -20.38
C THR A 54 -3.88 -10.77 -19.49
N MET A 55 -4.54 -11.29 -18.45
CA MET A 55 -3.99 -12.36 -17.62
C MET A 55 -3.78 -13.66 -18.43
N LEU A 56 -4.72 -14.01 -19.31
CA LEU A 56 -4.58 -15.16 -20.21
C LEU A 56 -3.39 -14.96 -21.17
N ALA A 57 -3.23 -13.77 -21.74
CA ALA A 57 -2.10 -13.45 -22.62
C ALA A 57 -0.76 -13.54 -21.88
N LEU A 58 -0.68 -13.04 -20.66
CA LEU A 58 0.52 -13.16 -19.81
C LEU A 58 0.82 -14.62 -19.44
N TYR A 59 -0.22 -15.40 -19.14
CA TYR A 59 -0.11 -16.83 -18.88
C TYR A 59 0.41 -17.60 -20.11
N LEU A 60 -0.14 -17.33 -21.29
CA LEU A 60 0.30 -17.93 -22.55
C LEU A 60 1.73 -17.49 -22.89
N PHE A 61 2.06 -16.21 -22.72
CA PHE A 61 3.44 -15.71 -22.88
C PHE A 61 4.41 -16.46 -21.96
N HIS A 62 4.04 -16.67 -20.70
CA HIS A 62 4.84 -17.44 -19.75
C HIS A 62 5.03 -18.89 -20.22
N LEU A 63 3.96 -19.56 -20.68
CA LEU A 63 4.04 -20.93 -21.20
C LEU A 63 4.86 -21.08 -22.49
N LEU A 64 4.82 -20.08 -23.38
CA LEU A 64 5.46 -20.16 -24.69
C LEU A 64 6.93 -19.74 -24.65
N TYR A 65 7.26 -18.72 -23.86
CA TYR A 65 8.59 -18.10 -23.90
C TYR A 65 9.41 -18.29 -22.62
N LEU A 66 8.78 -18.47 -21.45
CA LEU A 66 9.46 -18.53 -20.16
C LEU A 66 9.55 -19.95 -19.57
N ARG A 67 8.91 -20.94 -20.20
CA ARG A 67 8.85 -22.34 -19.72
C ARG A 67 10.23 -23.04 -19.67
N GLY A 68 11.24 -22.50 -20.37
CA GLY A 68 12.61 -23.02 -20.41
C GLY A 68 13.63 -22.30 -19.50
N THR A 69 13.24 -21.20 -18.83
CA THR A 69 14.12 -20.51 -17.87
C THR A 69 14.07 -21.12 -16.46
N ASP A 70 13.10 -21.99 -16.22
CA ASP A 70 13.01 -22.83 -15.02
C ASP A 70 13.82 -24.10 -15.29
N LYS A 71 15.15 -24.05 -15.16
CA LYS A 71 15.95 -25.28 -15.16
C LYS A 71 15.65 -26.05 -13.86
N PRO A 72 14.93 -27.18 -13.88
CA PRO A 72 14.46 -27.82 -12.65
C PRO A 72 15.56 -28.63 -11.94
N ASP A 73 16.64 -28.96 -12.64
CA ASP A 73 17.47 -30.11 -12.27
C ASP A 73 18.34 -29.88 -11.02
N MET A 74 18.71 -28.63 -10.72
CA MET A 74 19.40 -28.29 -9.45
C MET A 74 18.45 -27.85 -8.33
N PHE A 75 17.26 -27.36 -8.69
CA PHE A 75 16.31 -26.71 -7.77
C PHE A 75 15.29 -27.68 -7.20
N LEU A 76 14.88 -28.71 -7.94
CA LEU A 76 14.00 -29.76 -7.41
C LEU A 76 14.75 -30.65 -6.43
N GLN A 77 16.03 -30.98 -6.66
CA GLN A 77 16.78 -31.84 -5.74
C GLN A 77 17.11 -31.11 -4.43
N LYS A 78 17.61 -29.87 -4.49
CA LYS A 78 17.77 -29.01 -3.29
C LYS A 78 16.44 -28.60 -2.66
N GLY A 79 15.40 -28.41 -3.46
CA GLY A 79 14.05 -28.03 -3.02
C GLY A 79 13.35 -29.16 -2.29
N MET A 80 13.50 -30.41 -2.72
CA MET A 80 12.93 -31.59 -2.05
C MET A 80 13.64 -31.86 -0.73
N ASP A 81 14.97 -31.73 -0.67
CA ASP A 81 15.73 -31.78 0.59
C ASP A 81 15.37 -30.62 1.53
N LYS A 82 15.10 -29.43 0.98
CA LYS A 82 14.65 -28.24 1.72
C LYS A 82 13.19 -28.36 2.16
N ILE A 83 12.31 -29.00 1.38
CA ILE A 83 10.90 -29.27 1.72
C ILE A 83 10.79 -30.37 2.78
N ILE A 84 11.65 -31.39 2.74
CA ILE A 84 11.81 -32.38 3.81
C ILE A 84 12.39 -31.73 5.09
N ARG A 85 13.32 -30.76 4.96
CA ARG A 85 13.76 -29.89 6.08
C ARG A 85 12.72 -28.84 6.54
N LEU A 86 11.80 -28.42 5.68
CA LEU A 86 10.68 -27.51 6.01
C LEU A 86 9.56 -28.26 6.73
N LYS A 87 9.32 -29.53 6.38
CA LYS A 87 8.50 -30.47 7.18
C LYS A 87 9.07 -30.67 8.59
N LEU A 88 10.35 -30.34 8.81
CA LEU A 88 11.05 -30.38 10.10
C LEU A 88 11.03 -29.05 10.89
N ASN A 89 10.39 -27.96 10.42
CA ASN A 89 10.50 -26.69 11.15
C ASN A 89 9.22 -25.85 11.27
N THR A 90 8.12 -26.47 11.73
CA THR A 90 7.06 -25.74 12.45
C THR A 90 7.65 -24.90 13.59
N ARG A 91 8.77 -25.36 14.17
CA ARG A 91 9.58 -24.60 15.14
C ARG A 91 10.09 -23.28 14.55
N PHE A 92 10.62 -23.23 13.33
CA PHE A 92 11.09 -21.98 12.71
C PHE A 92 9.96 -20.95 12.55
N TYR A 93 8.79 -21.36 12.05
CA TYR A 93 7.65 -20.44 11.93
C TYR A 93 7.14 -20.00 13.30
N LYS A 94 7.06 -20.94 14.24
CA LYS A 94 6.67 -20.65 15.63
C LYS A 94 7.68 -19.73 16.31
N GLU A 95 8.97 -19.93 16.11
CA GLU A 95 10.06 -19.13 16.65
C GLU A 95 10.09 -17.75 16.00
N ALA A 96 9.97 -17.63 14.69
CA ALA A 96 9.85 -16.34 14.00
C ALA A 96 8.63 -15.55 14.49
N PHE A 97 7.47 -16.20 14.59
CA PHE A 97 6.25 -15.55 15.07
C PHE A 97 6.35 -15.17 16.56
N SER A 98 6.82 -16.09 17.40
CA SER A 98 7.03 -15.86 18.83
C SER A 98 8.06 -14.76 19.06
N THR A 99 9.14 -14.72 18.29
CA THR A 99 10.21 -13.71 18.43
C THR A 99 9.76 -12.33 17.97
N TYR A 100 8.85 -12.26 16.99
CA TYR A 100 8.17 -11.02 16.64
C TYR A 100 7.23 -10.55 17.76
N LEU A 101 6.46 -11.45 18.36
CA LEU A 101 5.52 -11.12 19.43
C LEU A 101 6.19 -10.86 20.79
N MET A 102 7.35 -11.44 21.06
CA MET A 102 8.09 -11.26 22.31
C MET A 102 9.04 -10.07 22.28
N GLN A 103 8.97 -9.20 21.26
CA GLN A 103 9.79 -7.99 21.23
C GLN A 103 9.39 -7.01 22.34
N ASP A 104 10.36 -6.29 22.88
CA ASP A 104 10.10 -5.25 23.86
C ASP A 104 9.13 -4.21 23.29
N ARG A 105 8.10 -3.88 24.08
CA ARG A 105 7.02 -2.96 23.68
C ARG A 105 6.30 -3.37 22.39
N VAL A 106 6.18 -4.68 22.13
CA VAL A 106 5.46 -5.20 20.96
C VAL A 106 4.07 -4.61 20.80
N TYR A 107 3.36 -4.40 21.91
CA TYR A 107 2.00 -3.87 21.89
C TYR A 107 1.98 -2.45 21.30
N LEU A 108 2.98 -1.61 21.59
CA LEU A 108 3.11 -0.29 20.95
C LEU A 108 3.41 -0.41 19.46
N VAL A 109 4.27 -1.38 19.07
CA VAL A 109 4.62 -1.64 17.68
C VAL A 109 3.38 -2.09 16.88
N LEU A 110 2.63 -3.07 17.39
CA LEU A 110 1.43 -3.59 16.76
C LEU A 110 0.32 -2.54 16.70
N SER A 111 0.07 -1.85 17.82
CA SER A 111 -0.90 -0.74 17.86
C SER A 111 -0.53 0.36 16.88
N PHE A 112 0.75 0.71 16.77
CA PHE A 112 1.22 1.67 15.79
C PHE A 112 0.98 1.18 14.36
N ILE A 113 1.33 -0.07 14.02
CA ILE A 113 1.13 -0.62 12.68
C ILE A 113 -0.34 -0.55 12.26
N VAL A 114 -1.26 -0.84 13.17
CA VAL A 114 -2.71 -0.82 12.90
C VAL A 114 -3.25 0.61 12.87
N LEU A 115 -2.91 1.43 13.86
CA LEU A 115 -3.52 2.74 14.07
C LEU A 115 -2.90 3.83 13.20
N TYR A 116 -1.61 3.72 12.83
CA TYR A 116 -0.88 4.75 12.09
C TYR A 116 -1.60 5.18 10.83
N LYS A 117 -2.10 4.21 10.07
CA LYS A 117 -2.77 4.46 8.79
C LYS A 117 -4.29 4.33 8.87
N LEU A 118 -4.86 4.10 10.05
CA LEU A 118 -6.28 3.79 10.19
C LEU A 118 -7.19 4.89 9.59
N GLY A 119 -6.92 6.15 9.90
CA GLY A 119 -7.71 7.27 9.34
C GLY A 119 -7.61 7.38 7.82
N ASP A 120 -6.42 7.16 7.28
CA ASP A 120 -6.13 7.15 5.84
C ASP A 120 -6.81 5.96 5.14
N GLU A 121 -6.80 4.77 5.75
CA GLU A 121 -7.49 3.58 5.24
C GLU A 121 -9.02 3.75 5.26
N ILE A 122 -9.59 4.42 6.28
CA ILE A 122 -11.02 4.77 6.31
C ILE A 122 -11.37 5.61 5.09
N LEU A 123 -10.62 6.70 4.87
CA LEU A 123 -10.81 7.57 3.71
C LEU A 123 -10.64 6.80 2.40
N PHE A 124 -9.53 6.07 2.26
CA PHE A 124 -9.17 5.36 1.05
C PHE A 124 -10.24 4.33 0.66
N SER A 125 -10.78 3.61 1.65
CA SER A 125 -11.79 2.59 1.44
C SER A 125 -13.07 3.12 0.78
N MET A 126 -13.44 4.38 1.08
CA MET A 126 -14.65 5.03 0.58
C MET A 126 -14.35 6.13 -0.46
N ASN A 127 -13.10 6.33 -0.86
CA ASN A 127 -12.70 7.35 -1.83
C ASN A 127 -13.41 7.16 -3.18
N THR A 128 -13.31 5.97 -3.79
CA THR A 128 -13.95 5.72 -5.09
C THR A 128 -15.49 5.83 -5.04
N PRO A 129 -16.19 5.23 -4.05
CA PRO A 129 -17.61 5.46 -3.87
C PRO A 129 -17.98 6.94 -3.68
N PHE A 130 -17.21 7.70 -2.91
CA PHE A 130 -17.43 9.13 -2.68
C PHE A 130 -17.32 9.93 -3.99
N LEU A 131 -16.22 9.75 -4.73
CA LEU A 131 -15.98 10.48 -5.98
C LEU A 131 -17.07 10.19 -7.03
N LEU A 132 -17.52 8.94 -7.14
CA LEU A 132 -18.53 8.55 -8.13
C LEU A 132 -19.96 8.87 -7.69
N ARG A 133 -20.35 8.53 -6.46
CA ARG A 133 -21.74 8.61 -6.00
C ARG A 133 -22.11 9.96 -5.40
N GLU A 134 -21.18 10.57 -4.66
CA GLU A 134 -21.46 11.83 -3.95
C GLU A 134 -21.07 13.04 -4.78
N LEU A 135 -19.88 13.02 -5.41
CA LEU A 135 -19.41 14.11 -6.26
C LEU A 135 -19.85 13.97 -7.72
N GLY A 136 -20.31 12.79 -8.15
CA GLY A 136 -20.82 12.58 -9.51
C GLY A 136 -19.73 12.55 -10.59
N MET A 137 -18.48 12.21 -10.24
CA MET A 137 -17.42 12.06 -11.24
C MET A 137 -17.78 10.95 -12.23
N THR A 138 -17.47 11.20 -13.51
CA THR A 138 -17.55 10.14 -14.51
C THR A 138 -16.45 9.11 -14.27
N LYS A 139 -16.70 7.85 -14.65
CA LYS A 139 -15.69 6.78 -14.60
C LYS A 139 -14.43 7.12 -15.42
N ALA A 140 -14.58 7.87 -16.51
CA ALA A 140 -13.46 8.35 -17.32
C ALA A 140 -12.61 9.36 -16.52
N GLN A 141 -13.23 10.37 -15.90
CA GLN A 141 -12.53 11.31 -15.03
C GLN A 141 -11.82 10.58 -13.88
N LEU A 142 -12.46 9.59 -13.25
CA LEU A 142 -11.85 8.76 -12.21
C LEU A 142 -10.60 8.02 -12.72
N GLY A 143 -10.67 7.39 -13.90
CA GLY A 143 -9.55 6.67 -14.51
C GLY A 143 -8.34 7.55 -14.80
N TRP A 144 -8.57 8.80 -15.21
CA TRP A 144 -7.51 9.81 -15.41
C TRP A 144 -6.95 10.35 -14.09
N VAL A 145 -7.84 10.81 -13.19
CA VAL A 145 -7.48 11.49 -11.94
C VAL A 145 -6.91 10.51 -10.91
N SER A 146 -7.66 9.49 -10.51
CA SER A 146 -7.24 8.55 -9.47
C SER A 146 -6.37 7.42 -10.03
N GLY A 147 -6.56 7.06 -11.29
CA GLY A 147 -5.75 6.04 -11.96
C GLY A 147 -4.36 6.54 -12.37
N ILE A 148 -4.28 7.42 -13.37
CA ILE A 148 -2.99 7.84 -13.93
C ILE A 148 -2.30 8.82 -12.99
N LEU A 149 -2.90 10.00 -12.78
CA LEU A 149 -2.31 11.05 -11.94
C LEU A 149 -2.09 10.52 -10.53
N GLY A 150 -3.12 9.92 -9.93
CA GLY A 150 -3.04 9.37 -8.59
C GLY A 150 -1.91 8.35 -8.43
N THR A 151 -1.67 7.47 -9.41
CA THR A 151 -0.54 6.52 -9.30
C THR A 151 0.81 7.21 -9.42
N VAL A 152 0.97 8.18 -10.33
CA VAL A 152 2.21 8.95 -10.47
C VAL A 152 2.52 9.70 -9.17
N PHE A 153 1.53 10.39 -8.60
CA PHE A 153 1.69 11.13 -7.35
C PHE A 153 1.94 10.21 -6.15
N ALA A 154 1.34 9.02 -6.09
CA ALA A 154 1.65 8.02 -5.06
C ALA A 154 3.09 7.50 -5.16
N ILE A 155 3.60 7.28 -6.37
CA ILE A 155 5.01 6.93 -6.57
C ILE A 155 5.90 8.07 -6.10
N ALA A 156 5.62 9.30 -6.54
CA ALA A 156 6.38 10.48 -6.14
C ALA A 156 6.40 10.66 -4.61
N GLY A 157 5.25 10.51 -3.94
CA GLY A 157 5.13 10.53 -2.49
C GLY A 157 5.96 9.47 -1.80
N SER A 158 5.95 8.23 -2.30
CA SER A 158 6.75 7.15 -1.71
C SER A 158 8.26 7.38 -1.85
N LEU A 159 8.71 7.88 -2.99
CA LEU A 159 10.12 8.22 -3.23
C LEU A 159 10.55 9.41 -2.38
N TRP A 160 9.70 10.44 -2.30
CA TRP A 160 9.94 11.62 -1.48
C TRP A 160 10.02 11.25 0.01
N GLY A 161 9.11 10.43 0.49
CA GLY A 161 9.09 9.93 1.87
C GLY A 161 10.34 9.12 2.19
N GLY A 162 10.73 8.20 1.30
CA GLY A 162 11.97 7.44 1.44
C GLY A 162 13.20 8.34 1.55
N LYS A 163 13.35 9.32 0.65
CA LYS A 163 14.45 10.30 0.66
C LYS A 163 14.43 11.20 1.91
N TRP A 164 13.25 11.59 2.37
CA TRP A 164 13.10 12.42 3.57
C TRP A 164 13.50 11.63 4.82
N ILE A 165 13.02 10.40 4.95
CA ILE A 165 13.38 9.50 6.06
C ILE A 165 14.87 9.16 6.03
N SER A 166 15.46 8.90 4.86
CA SER A 166 16.89 8.57 4.76
C SER A 166 17.80 9.75 5.13
N SER A 167 17.37 10.99 4.88
CA SER A 167 18.17 12.20 5.15
C SER A 167 18.04 12.72 6.58
N ARG A 168 16.85 12.63 7.20
CA ARG A 168 16.60 13.18 8.55
C ARG A 168 16.38 12.13 9.63
N GLY A 169 16.29 10.85 9.26
CA GLY A 169 15.92 9.75 10.13
C GLY A 169 14.41 9.67 10.36
N LEU A 170 13.93 8.46 10.67
CA LEU A 170 12.50 8.17 10.88
C LEU A 170 11.88 9.04 11.99
N LYS A 171 12.58 9.18 13.13
CA LYS A 171 12.10 9.93 14.30
C LYS A 171 11.75 11.40 14.00
N ARG A 172 12.50 12.04 13.10
CA ARG A 172 12.24 13.44 12.72
C ARG A 172 11.28 13.58 11.54
N ALA A 173 11.24 12.60 10.63
CA ALA A 173 10.41 12.65 9.44
C ALA A 173 8.95 12.25 9.71
N ILE A 174 8.69 11.40 10.71
CA ILE A 174 7.36 10.82 10.94
C ILE A 174 6.29 11.86 11.30
N TRP A 175 6.62 12.84 12.14
CA TRP A 175 5.69 13.88 12.56
C TRP A 175 5.15 14.72 11.40
N PRO A 176 6.00 15.39 10.59
CA PRO A 176 5.51 16.17 9.46
C PRO A 176 4.78 15.31 8.43
N ILE A 177 5.23 14.07 8.18
CA ILE A 177 4.53 13.16 7.27
C ILE A 177 3.12 12.83 7.78
N THR A 178 2.98 12.54 9.07
CA THR A 178 1.68 12.22 9.67
C THR A 178 0.73 13.41 9.64
N LEU A 179 1.25 14.62 9.86
CA LEU A 179 0.45 15.84 9.72
C LEU A 179 -0.03 16.05 8.27
N ILE A 180 0.83 15.80 7.29
CA ILE A 180 0.47 15.85 5.87
C ILE A 180 -0.64 14.83 5.56
N MET A 181 -0.55 13.60 6.08
CA MET A 181 -1.60 12.59 5.92
C MET A 181 -2.91 13.04 6.56
N ASN A 182 -2.90 13.51 7.81
CA ASN A 182 -4.14 13.89 8.48
C ASN A 182 -4.80 15.13 7.84
N ALA A 183 -4.00 16.04 7.27
CA ALA A 183 -4.51 17.16 6.49
C ALA A 183 -5.27 16.72 5.23
N THR A 184 -4.89 15.59 4.59
CA THR A 184 -5.66 15.06 3.46
C THR A 184 -7.04 14.59 3.88
N ILE A 185 -7.19 14.04 5.08
CA ILE A 185 -8.50 13.60 5.59
C ILE A 185 -9.42 14.81 5.76
N LEU A 186 -8.90 15.91 6.31
CA LEU A 186 -9.65 17.16 6.41
C LEU A 186 -9.97 17.76 5.03
N ALA A 187 -9.07 17.64 4.06
CA ALA A 187 -9.33 18.09 2.69
C ALA A 187 -10.50 17.31 2.05
N TYR A 188 -10.63 16.01 2.31
CA TYR A 188 -11.80 15.23 1.87
C TYR A 188 -13.07 15.58 2.64
N ALA A 189 -12.97 15.89 3.94
CA ALA A 189 -14.11 16.43 4.68
C ALA A 189 -14.59 17.77 4.06
N LEU A 190 -13.67 18.63 3.62
CA LEU A 190 -14.00 19.86 2.88
C LEU A 190 -14.63 19.58 1.52
N LEU A 191 -14.18 18.55 0.78
CA LEU A 191 -14.85 18.12 -0.45
C LEU A 191 -16.27 17.62 -0.17
N ALA A 192 -16.48 16.84 0.89
CA ALA A 192 -17.79 16.33 1.27
C ALA A 192 -18.75 17.45 1.71
N TRP A 193 -18.21 18.53 2.28
CA TRP A 193 -18.99 19.72 2.64
C TRP A 193 -19.37 20.56 1.42
N ASN A 194 -18.40 20.90 0.58
CA ASN A 194 -18.61 21.85 -0.53
C ASN A 194 -19.21 21.22 -1.79
N LYS A 195 -19.01 19.91 -1.99
CA LYS A 195 -19.49 19.13 -3.14
C LYS A 195 -19.28 19.85 -4.49
N PRO A 196 -18.03 20.19 -4.85
CA PRO A 196 -17.76 20.88 -6.10
C PRO A 196 -18.21 20.04 -7.32
N ASP A 197 -18.76 20.70 -8.33
CA ASP A 197 -19.27 20.04 -9.53
C ASP A 197 -18.13 19.60 -10.47
N PRO A 198 -17.90 18.29 -10.70
CA PRO A 198 -16.84 17.79 -11.57
C PRO A 198 -17.09 18.04 -13.06
N SER A 199 -18.28 18.52 -13.47
CA SER A 199 -18.54 18.96 -14.85
C SER A 199 -17.89 20.31 -15.15
N THR A 200 -17.64 21.11 -14.11
CA THR A 200 -16.95 22.41 -14.22
C THR A 200 -15.44 22.24 -14.15
N THR A 201 -14.69 23.03 -14.92
CA THR A 201 -13.22 23.01 -14.90
C THR A 201 -12.67 23.27 -13.49
N GLY A 202 -13.27 24.23 -12.77
CA GLY A 202 -12.87 24.57 -11.41
C GLY A 202 -13.13 23.46 -10.41
N GLY A 203 -14.32 22.83 -10.46
CA GLY A 203 -14.66 21.73 -9.55
C GLY A 203 -13.82 20.48 -9.81
N LEU A 204 -13.64 20.09 -11.08
CA LEU A 204 -12.77 18.97 -11.43
C LEU A 204 -11.31 19.22 -11.02
N ALA A 205 -10.80 20.43 -11.21
CA ALA A 205 -9.43 20.79 -10.79
C ALA A 205 -9.25 20.68 -9.28
N LEU A 206 -10.22 21.16 -8.48
CA LEU A 206 -10.18 21.06 -7.02
C LEU A 206 -10.19 19.60 -6.55
N ILE A 207 -11.08 18.78 -7.12
CA ILE A 207 -11.16 17.35 -6.80
C ILE A 207 -9.85 16.64 -7.17
N ALA A 208 -9.32 16.90 -8.37
CA ALA A 208 -8.08 16.30 -8.83
C ALA A 208 -6.89 16.71 -7.96
N LEU A 209 -6.80 17.97 -7.55
CA LEU A 209 -5.74 18.47 -6.67
C LEU A 209 -5.75 17.75 -5.32
N ILE A 210 -6.92 17.62 -4.70
CA ILE A 210 -7.06 16.95 -3.40
C ILE A 210 -6.81 15.45 -3.52
N ASN A 211 -7.29 14.80 -4.58
CA ASN A 211 -6.99 13.38 -4.85
C ASN A 211 -5.48 13.17 -5.08
N CYS A 212 -4.81 14.03 -5.86
CA CYS A 212 -3.36 13.93 -6.04
C CYS A 212 -2.60 14.16 -4.73
N TYR A 213 -3.05 15.10 -3.89
CA TYR A 213 -2.46 15.35 -2.58
C TYR A 213 -2.59 14.14 -1.65
N GLU A 214 -3.77 13.52 -1.59
CA GLU A 214 -4.00 12.28 -0.84
C GLU A 214 -3.08 11.16 -1.33
N GLN A 215 -2.96 10.98 -2.64
CA GLN A 215 -2.08 9.96 -3.19
C GLN A 215 -0.60 10.19 -2.83
N VAL A 216 -0.11 11.44 -2.81
CA VAL A 216 1.23 11.77 -2.28
C VAL A 216 1.34 11.37 -0.81
N ALA A 217 0.36 11.75 0.02
CA ALA A 217 0.38 11.47 1.45
C ALA A 217 0.31 9.97 1.76
N ALA A 218 -0.53 9.22 1.06
CA ALA A 218 -0.59 7.77 1.14
C ALA A 218 0.77 7.12 0.78
N GLY A 219 1.46 7.68 -0.23
CA GLY A 219 2.83 7.31 -0.59
C GLY A 219 3.84 7.58 0.54
N LEU A 220 3.80 8.77 1.15
CA LEU A 220 4.64 9.14 2.30
C LEU A 220 4.41 8.21 3.50
N GLY A 221 3.16 7.95 3.85
CA GLY A 221 2.78 7.07 4.96
C GLY A 221 3.22 5.62 4.74
N THR A 222 3.12 5.14 3.50
CA THR A 222 3.63 3.83 3.11
C THR A 222 5.15 3.74 3.32
N ALA A 223 5.91 4.79 2.97
CA ALA A 223 7.35 4.82 3.21
C ALA A 223 7.69 4.76 4.72
N VAL A 224 6.94 5.48 5.56
CA VAL A 224 7.09 5.43 7.02
C VAL A 224 6.88 4.01 7.54
N LEU A 225 5.79 3.34 7.17
CA LEU A 225 5.49 1.99 7.64
C LEU A 225 6.52 0.96 7.18
N ILE A 226 6.98 1.05 5.93
CA ILE A 226 8.02 0.15 5.42
C ILE A 226 9.31 0.31 6.23
N VAL A 227 9.79 1.54 6.42
CA VAL A 227 11.02 1.79 7.19
C VAL A 227 10.84 1.40 8.66
N PHE A 228 9.69 1.69 9.24
CA PHE A 228 9.38 1.30 10.62
C PHE A 228 9.40 -0.22 10.80
N LEU A 229 8.74 -0.97 9.91
CA LEU A 229 8.75 -2.43 9.93
C LEU A 229 10.16 -2.98 9.76
N MET A 230 10.94 -2.45 8.82
CA MET A 230 12.32 -2.85 8.60
C MET A 230 13.18 -2.65 9.87
N ASN A 231 12.96 -1.55 10.60
CA ASN A 231 13.64 -1.28 11.88
C ASN A 231 13.22 -2.22 13.02
N ARG A 232 12.09 -2.93 12.91
CA ARG A 232 11.59 -3.94 13.88
C ARG A 232 11.91 -5.39 13.51
N CYS A 233 12.24 -5.64 12.25
CA CYS A 233 12.64 -6.96 11.79
C CYS A 233 13.97 -7.38 12.43
N GLN A 234 14.02 -8.56 13.04
CA GLN A 234 15.28 -9.13 13.50
C GLN A 234 16.07 -9.65 12.30
N PRO A 235 17.43 -9.55 12.31
CA PRO A 235 18.28 -10.05 11.23
C PRO A 235 17.99 -11.48 10.79
N ASP A 236 17.76 -12.37 11.76
CA ASP A 236 17.60 -13.81 11.52
C ASP A 236 16.23 -14.17 10.92
N TYR A 237 15.21 -13.33 11.14
CA TYR A 237 13.82 -13.57 10.74
C TYR A 237 13.22 -12.43 9.89
N LYS A 238 14.05 -11.62 9.21
CA LYS A 238 13.61 -10.39 8.53
C LYS A 238 12.39 -10.58 7.62
N ALA A 239 12.42 -11.61 6.77
CA ALA A 239 11.34 -11.86 5.81
C ALA A 239 10.01 -12.25 6.49
N ALA A 240 10.08 -13.10 7.52
CA ALA A 240 8.90 -13.54 8.26
C ALA A 240 8.29 -12.38 9.08
N HIS A 241 9.12 -11.60 9.78
CA HIS A 241 8.68 -10.45 10.55
C HIS A 241 8.04 -9.37 9.67
N TYR A 242 8.64 -9.11 8.51
CA TYR A 242 8.09 -8.17 7.53
C TYR A 242 6.72 -8.65 7.02
N ALA A 243 6.59 -9.94 6.69
CA ALA A 243 5.33 -10.52 6.23
C ALA A 243 4.23 -10.40 7.29
N VAL A 244 4.52 -10.70 8.56
CA VAL A 244 3.57 -10.55 9.68
C VAL A 244 3.12 -9.10 9.80
N GLY A 245 4.05 -8.15 9.83
CA GLY A 245 3.73 -6.73 9.91
C GLY A 245 2.87 -6.25 8.72
N SER A 246 3.23 -6.63 7.49
CA SER A 246 2.45 -6.27 6.30
C SER A 246 1.06 -6.90 6.26
N ALA A 247 0.91 -8.11 6.79
CA ALA A 247 -0.39 -8.78 6.88
C ALA A 247 -1.31 -8.03 7.87
N ILE A 248 -0.77 -7.64 9.03
CA ILE A 248 -1.50 -6.85 10.03
C ILE A 248 -1.93 -5.51 9.46
N MET A 249 -1.07 -4.82 8.69
CA MET A 249 -1.45 -3.59 7.97
C MET A 249 -2.64 -3.81 7.02
N SER A 250 -2.61 -4.88 6.23
CA SER A 250 -3.65 -5.15 5.21
C SER A 250 -5.01 -5.52 5.83
N LEU A 251 -5.00 -6.19 6.99
CA LEU A 251 -6.22 -6.55 7.71
C LEU A 251 -7.01 -5.30 8.13
N GLY A 252 -6.31 -4.28 8.65
CA GLY A 252 -6.94 -3.02 9.05
C GLY A 252 -7.71 -2.36 7.92
N GLY A 253 -7.09 -2.18 6.75
CA GLY A 253 -7.72 -1.52 5.60
C GLY A 253 -8.92 -2.29 5.04
N THR A 254 -8.84 -3.62 5.00
CA THR A 254 -9.92 -4.46 4.47
C THR A 254 -11.20 -4.38 5.31
N MET A 255 -11.06 -4.36 6.64
CA MET A 255 -12.20 -4.27 7.55
C MET A 255 -12.92 -2.92 7.44
N MET A 256 -12.17 -1.83 7.21
CA MET A 256 -12.76 -0.49 7.10
C MET A 256 -13.62 -0.30 5.85
N GLY A 257 -13.35 -1.02 4.75
CA GLY A 257 -14.18 -0.92 3.55
C GLY A 257 -15.62 -1.41 3.74
N GLY A 258 -15.80 -2.54 4.42
CA GLY A 258 -17.15 -3.04 4.73
C GLY A 258 -17.90 -2.13 5.70
N PHE A 259 -17.22 -1.71 6.76
CA PHE A 259 -17.78 -0.79 7.76
C PHE A 259 -18.12 0.59 7.17
N GLY A 260 -17.25 1.12 6.32
CA GLY A 260 -17.40 2.44 5.72
C GLY A 260 -18.66 2.56 4.87
N GLY A 261 -19.02 1.51 4.12
CA GLY A 261 -20.25 1.49 3.33
C GLY A 261 -21.50 1.64 4.19
N VAL A 262 -21.64 0.78 5.20
CA VAL A 262 -22.78 0.81 6.16
C VAL A 262 -22.81 2.15 6.91
N PHE A 263 -21.66 2.67 7.32
CA PHE A 263 -21.59 3.94 8.04
C PHE A 263 -22.06 5.11 7.16
N VAL A 264 -21.61 5.18 5.91
CA VAL A 264 -22.00 6.24 4.97
C VAL A 264 -23.49 6.21 4.66
N GLU A 265 -24.10 5.03 4.54
CA GLU A 265 -25.55 4.91 4.32
C GLU A 265 -26.37 5.53 5.45
N ASN A 266 -25.86 5.53 6.68
CA ASN A 266 -26.57 6.06 7.86
C ASN A 266 -26.16 7.50 8.22
N PHE A 267 -24.88 7.85 8.06
CA PHE A 267 -24.31 9.10 8.57
C PHE A 267 -23.67 9.99 7.50
N GLY A 268 -23.52 9.51 6.27
CA GLY A 268 -22.93 10.26 5.15
C GLY A 268 -21.39 10.35 5.16
N TYR A 269 -20.83 10.78 4.02
CA TYR A 269 -19.37 10.83 3.81
C TYR A 269 -18.64 11.86 4.67
N LEU A 270 -19.26 13.02 4.94
CA LEU A 270 -18.65 14.04 5.79
C LEU A 270 -18.31 13.49 7.17
N ASN A 271 -19.28 12.84 7.81
CA ASN A 271 -19.11 12.23 9.13
C ASN A 271 -18.10 11.08 9.10
N LEU A 272 -18.05 10.31 8.01
CA LEU A 272 -17.04 9.27 7.83
C LEU A 272 -15.62 9.87 7.79
N PHE A 273 -15.41 10.97 7.05
CA PHE A 273 -14.09 11.61 6.97
C PHE A 273 -13.68 12.27 8.29
N LEU A 274 -14.63 12.89 9.01
CA LEU A 274 -14.39 13.38 10.36
C LEU A 274 -14.05 12.24 11.33
N LEU A 275 -14.74 11.10 11.24
CA LEU A 275 -14.40 9.89 11.99
C LEU A 275 -13.00 9.38 11.63
N GLY A 276 -12.64 9.39 10.34
CA GLY A 276 -11.29 9.05 9.88
C GLY A 276 -10.23 9.97 10.49
N PHE A 277 -10.50 11.27 10.55
CA PHE A 277 -9.60 12.24 11.17
C PHE A 277 -9.48 12.00 12.68
N LEU A 278 -10.59 11.80 13.39
CA LEU A 278 -10.57 11.46 14.82
C LEU A 278 -9.83 10.15 15.08
N SER A 279 -9.97 9.16 14.21
CA SER A 279 -9.28 7.86 14.28
C SER A 279 -7.77 7.98 14.05
N SER A 280 -7.30 9.07 13.44
CA SER A 280 -5.86 9.36 13.28
C SER A 280 -5.22 9.98 14.53
N ILE A 281 -6.02 10.55 15.46
CA ILE A 281 -5.50 11.19 16.67
C ILE A 281 -4.79 10.19 17.60
N PRO A 282 -5.36 9.00 17.91
CA PRO A 282 -4.65 7.98 18.68
C PRO A 282 -3.31 7.60 18.08
N SER A 283 -3.19 7.63 16.74
CA SER A 283 -1.96 7.29 16.06
C SER A 283 -0.88 8.35 16.20
N MET A 284 -1.26 9.64 16.14
CA MET A 284 -0.36 10.76 16.47
C MET A 284 0.11 10.72 17.91
N ILE A 285 -0.79 10.39 18.84
CA ILE A 285 -0.48 10.23 20.26
C ILE A 285 0.58 9.13 20.44
N LEU A 286 0.43 7.98 19.76
CA LEU A 286 1.41 6.90 19.82
C LEU A 286 2.82 7.29 19.34
N LEU A 287 2.96 8.29 18.45
CA LEU A 287 4.27 8.74 17.96
C LEU A 287 5.22 9.21 19.08
N PHE A 288 4.71 9.61 20.23
CA PHE A 288 5.54 10.02 21.37
C PHE A 288 6.23 8.85 22.08
N TRP A 289 5.65 7.65 22.03
CA TRP A 289 6.15 6.48 22.79
C TRP A 289 6.65 5.33 21.91
N VAL A 290 6.34 5.36 20.61
CA VAL A 290 6.76 4.31 19.68
C VAL A 290 8.29 4.34 19.53
N PRO A 291 8.99 3.21 19.76
CA PRO A 291 10.43 3.16 19.58
C PRO A 291 10.77 3.34 18.09
N MET A 292 11.67 4.25 17.74
CA MET A 292 11.97 4.57 16.33
C MET A 292 13.41 4.24 15.91
N THR A 293 14.28 3.90 16.86
CA THR A 293 15.68 3.50 16.66
C THR A 293 15.78 2.03 16.23
N PRO A 294 16.61 1.67 15.24
CA PRO A 294 16.78 0.28 14.79
C PRO A 294 17.10 -0.68 15.94
N ARG A 295 16.52 -1.90 15.90
CA ARG A 295 16.77 -2.92 16.92
C ARG A 295 18.27 -3.26 16.96
N GLY A 296 18.93 -3.02 18.11
CA GLY A 296 20.36 -3.30 18.32
C GLY A 296 21.26 -2.05 18.43
N GLN A 297 20.75 -0.85 18.17
CA GLN A 297 21.43 0.40 18.49
C GLN A 297 20.74 1.03 19.71
N ARG A 298 21.47 1.21 20.83
CA ARG A 298 20.92 1.87 22.03
C ARG A 298 20.60 3.34 21.71
N GLU A 299 19.50 3.83 22.29
CA GLU A 299 19.04 5.22 22.19
C GLU A 299 20.03 6.22 22.80
#